data_AF-A0A1H8L223-F1
#
_entry.id   AF-A0A1H8L223-F1
#
_cell.length_a   1.000
_cell.length_b   1.000
_cell.length_c   1.000
_cell.angle_alpha   90.00
_cell.angle_beta   90.00
_cell.angle_gamma   90.00
#
_symmetry.space_group_name_H-M   'P 1'
#
loop_
_entity.id
_entity.type
_entity.pdbx_description
1 polymer ?
#
loop_
_entity_poly.entity_id
_entity_poly.type
_entity_poly.pdbx_seq_one_letter_code
_entity_poly.pdbx_strand_id
1 'polypeptide(L)'
;MQLIFRYGFFKIQNIPLALADWQYLFLVLSTVLIAGGGYIINNIFDQNTDAINKPKTVVIGKSISETQAYNLYIGLTVTGVAIGFYLSNVIAKPGFASIFILIAATLYLYATSLKQMMLIGNIIVALLLSFSIIIIGIFDLYPATGIDNQQQMGLFFSILLDYAIFAFMINLLREIVKDIEDTDGDYNQGMNTLPIAIGKSRTGKIVFGLSFIPLFFILFYINKYLFELLFVTLYLLLFVVGPLIFFIIKMWTATTKKEFHFLSILLKWILLFGILSVVVISLNMKYNA
;
A
#
# COMPACT_ATOMS: atom_id res chain seq x y z
N MET A 1 5.26 -3.07 6.27
CA MET A 1 4.20 -4.10 6.27
C MET A 1 4.81 -5.50 6.35
N GLN A 2 5.65 -5.89 5.39
CA GLN A 2 6.30 -7.22 5.35
C GLN A 2 6.94 -7.66 6.68
N LEU A 3 7.86 -6.86 7.23
CA LEU A 3 8.52 -7.18 8.50
C LEU A 3 7.53 -7.33 9.68
N ILE A 4 6.48 -6.51 9.71
CA ILE A 4 5.45 -6.54 10.78
C ILE A 4 4.70 -7.88 10.74
N PHE A 5 4.28 -8.33 9.56
CA PHE A 5 3.61 -9.62 9.43
C PHE A 5 4.52 -10.80 9.76
N ARG A 6 5.73 -10.80 9.21
CA ARG A 6 6.68 -11.90 9.40
C ARG A 6 7.04 -12.09 10.87
N TYR A 7 7.54 -11.03 11.51
CA TYR A 7 8.10 -11.11 12.86
C TYR A 7 7.08 -10.77 13.95
N GLY A 8 6.10 -9.93 13.66
CA GLY A 8 5.07 -9.51 14.59
C GLY A 8 3.78 -10.34 14.54
N PHE A 9 3.64 -11.27 13.58
CA PHE A 9 2.53 -12.20 13.52
C PHE A 9 3.01 -13.65 13.35
N PHE A 10 3.49 -14.03 12.17
CA PHE A 10 3.74 -15.44 11.85
C PHE A 10 4.74 -16.14 12.76
N LYS A 11 5.88 -15.50 13.06
CA LYS A 11 6.84 -16.08 14.01
C LYS A 11 6.29 -16.20 15.44
N ILE A 12 5.40 -15.29 15.86
CA ILE A 12 4.76 -15.37 17.18
C ILE A 12 3.79 -16.55 17.23
N GLN A 13 3.11 -16.84 16.13
CA GLN A 13 2.18 -17.95 15.99
C GLN A 13 2.86 -19.31 15.75
N ASN A 14 4.21 -19.34 15.69
CA ASN A 14 5.04 -20.54 15.54
C ASN A 14 4.63 -21.44 14.35
N ILE A 15 4.28 -20.83 13.23
CA ILE A 15 3.92 -21.56 12.00
C ILE A 15 5.15 -21.88 11.15
N PRO A 16 5.12 -22.97 10.35
CA PRO A 16 6.15 -23.24 9.37
C PRO A 16 6.17 -22.14 8.30
N LEU A 17 7.36 -21.78 7.88
CA LEU A 17 7.60 -20.67 6.96
C LEU A 17 8.67 -21.07 5.94
N ALA A 18 8.46 -20.68 4.67
CA ALA A 18 9.29 -21.18 3.57
C ALA A 18 10.68 -20.55 3.53
N LEU A 19 10.78 -19.25 3.76
CA LEU A 19 12.03 -18.51 3.65
C LEU A 19 12.78 -18.50 4.98
N ALA A 20 14.11 -18.64 4.94
CA ALA A 20 14.97 -18.24 6.06
C ALA A 20 14.96 -16.72 6.24
N ASP A 21 15.34 -16.23 7.42
CA ASP A 21 15.26 -14.79 7.74
C ASP A 21 16.04 -13.90 6.76
N TRP A 22 17.23 -14.33 6.32
CA TRP A 22 18.02 -13.58 5.34
C TRP A 22 17.40 -13.60 3.94
N GLN A 23 16.75 -14.71 3.55
CA GLN A 23 16.00 -14.79 2.29
C GLN A 23 14.75 -13.91 2.34
N TYR A 24 14.10 -13.84 3.50
CA TYR A 24 12.99 -12.93 3.73
C TYR A 24 13.43 -11.46 3.66
N LEU A 25 14.61 -11.12 4.20
CA LEU A 25 15.18 -9.79 4.04
C LEU A 25 15.45 -9.44 2.56
N PHE A 26 15.83 -10.42 1.74
CA PHE A 26 15.91 -10.23 0.29
C PHE A 26 14.54 -9.99 -0.35
N LEU A 27 13.46 -10.63 0.13
CA LEU A 27 12.10 -10.32 -0.36
C LEU A 27 11.73 -8.86 -0.07
N VAL A 28 12.04 -8.40 1.15
CA VAL A 28 11.83 -7.00 1.55
C VAL A 28 12.68 -6.06 0.72
N LEU A 29 13.96 -6.38 0.53
CA LEU A 29 14.88 -5.58 -0.27
C LEU A 29 14.40 -5.48 -1.72
N SER A 30 13.99 -6.59 -2.34
CA SER A 30 13.42 -6.60 -3.69
C SER A 30 12.22 -5.67 -3.81
N THR A 31 11.31 -5.72 -2.83
CA THR A 31 10.13 -4.86 -2.79
C THR A 31 10.52 -3.38 -2.67
N VAL A 32 11.47 -3.04 -1.79
CA VAL A 32 11.96 -1.66 -1.60
C VAL A 32 12.68 -1.14 -2.84
N LEU A 33 13.49 -1.96 -3.50
CA LEU A 33 14.22 -1.58 -4.72
C LEU A 33 13.26 -1.30 -5.87
N ILE A 34 12.28 -2.18 -6.11
CA ILE A 34 11.28 -1.99 -7.17
C ILE A 34 10.42 -0.77 -6.88
N ALA A 35 9.93 -0.61 -5.63
CA ALA A 35 9.17 0.58 -5.24
C ALA A 35 10.00 1.86 -5.37
N GLY A 36 11.28 1.84 -4.97
CA GLY A 36 12.22 2.94 -5.13
C GLY A 36 12.44 3.32 -6.59
N GLY A 37 12.62 2.33 -7.47
CA GLY A 37 12.64 2.52 -8.92
C GLY A 37 11.36 3.18 -9.41
N GLY A 38 10.20 2.68 -8.97
CA GLY A 38 8.89 3.26 -9.25
C GLY A 38 8.77 4.74 -8.86
N TYR A 39 9.24 5.12 -7.67
CA TYR A 39 9.27 6.52 -7.25
C TYR A 39 10.19 7.38 -8.11
N ILE A 40 11.37 6.87 -8.50
CA ILE A 40 12.31 7.63 -9.34
C ILE A 40 11.71 7.87 -10.72
N ILE A 41 11.22 6.82 -11.39
CA ILE A 41 10.65 6.98 -12.73
C ILE A 41 9.43 7.90 -12.69
N ASN A 42 8.61 7.82 -11.64
CA ASN A 42 7.51 8.74 -11.44
C ASN A 42 7.99 10.20 -11.35
N ASN A 43 9.00 10.46 -10.52
CA ASN A 43 9.58 11.80 -10.36
C ASN A 43 10.23 12.33 -11.66
N ILE A 44 10.79 11.46 -12.52
CA ILE A 44 11.33 11.87 -13.83
C ILE A 44 10.20 12.43 -14.70
N PHE A 45 9.06 11.74 -14.75
CA PHE A 45 7.91 12.15 -15.56
C PHE A 45 7.04 13.25 -14.91
N ASP A 46 7.18 13.50 -13.61
CA ASP A 46 6.40 14.50 -12.87
C ASP A 46 7.11 15.85 -12.68
N GLN A 47 8.31 16.04 -13.23
CA GLN A 47 9.11 17.26 -13.01
C GLN A 47 8.31 18.56 -13.21
N ASN A 48 7.52 18.65 -14.28
CA ASN A 48 6.72 19.84 -14.60
C ASN A 48 5.51 19.99 -13.65
N THR A 49 4.81 18.89 -13.35
CA THR A 49 3.67 18.87 -12.43
C THR A 49 4.09 19.27 -11.01
N ASP A 50 5.19 18.66 -10.54
CA ASP A 50 5.72 18.90 -9.19
C ASP A 50 6.36 20.29 -9.05
N ALA A 51 6.88 20.88 -10.12
CA ALA A 51 7.34 22.27 -10.10
C ALA A 51 6.21 23.25 -9.73
N ILE A 52 4.95 22.91 -10.06
CA ILE A 52 3.77 23.70 -9.71
C ILE A 52 3.21 23.25 -8.35
N ASN A 53 2.98 21.95 -8.18
CA ASN A 53 2.28 21.43 -7.02
C ASN A 53 3.14 21.46 -5.74
N LYS A 54 4.44 21.15 -5.87
CA LYS A 54 5.39 20.92 -4.77
C LYS A 54 6.81 21.39 -5.14
N PRO A 55 7.03 22.69 -5.45
CA PRO A 55 8.29 23.21 -6.01
C PRO A 55 9.54 22.92 -5.16
N LYS A 56 9.35 22.76 -3.84
CA LYS A 56 10.42 22.49 -2.86
C LYS A 56 10.88 21.03 -2.85
N THR A 57 10.12 20.10 -3.40
CA THR A 57 10.44 18.66 -3.39
C THR A 57 11.01 18.16 -4.72
N VAL A 58 11.07 19.01 -5.75
CA VAL A 58 11.67 18.66 -7.05
C VAL A 58 13.19 18.54 -6.91
N VAL A 59 13.71 17.33 -7.14
CA VAL A 59 15.14 16.99 -7.05
C VAL A 59 15.74 16.73 -8.44
N ILE A 60 14.99 16.03 -9.29
CA ILE A 60 15.40 15.68 -10.66
C ILE A 60 15.33 16.95 -11.53
N GLY A 61 16.35 17.16 -12.36
CA GLY A 61 16.53 18.36 -13.17
C GLY A 61 17.12 19.55 -12.39
N LYS A 62 17.22 19.46 -11.04
CA LYS A 62 17.86 20.48 -10.18
C LYS A 62 19.19 19.99 -9.59
N SER A 63 19.15 18.99 -8.73
CA SER A 63 20.34 18.46 -8.04
C SER A 63 20.78 17.09 -8.56
N ILE A 64 19.87 16.35 -9.20
CA ILE A 64 20.16 15.08 -9.86
C ILE A 64 19.81 15.23 -11.34
N SER A 65 20.72 14.86 -12.25
CA SER A 65 20.43 14.91 -13.69
C SER A 65 19.47 13.79 -14.09
N GLU A 66 18.72 14.00 -15.18
CA GLU A 66 17.79 12.98 -15.69
C GLU A 66 18.51 11.67 -16.02
N THR A 67 19.71 11.74 -16.61
CA THR A 67 20.53 10.56 -16.91
C THR A 67 20.88 9.78 -15.64
N GLN A 68 21.27 10.47 -14.56
CA GLN A 68 21.54 9.81 -13.28
C GLN A 68 20.28 9.18 -12.70
N ALA A 69 19.13 9.86 -12.80
CA ALA A 69 17.86 9.33 -12.34
C ALA A 69 17.44 8.07 -13.12
N TYR A 70 17.57 8.06 -14.46
CA TYR A 70 17.30 6.87 -15.27
C TYR A 70 18.24 5.71 -14.94
N ASN A 71 19.54 5.99 -14.75
CA ASN A 71 20.51 4.96 -14.35
C ASN A 71 20.15 4.36 -12.98
N LEU A 72 19.73 5.19 -12.02
CA LEU A 72 19.31 4.72 -10.71
C LEU A 72 18.00 3.92 -10.80
N TYR A 73 17.02 4.38 -11.58
CA TYR A 73 15.80 3.64 -11.87
C TYR A 73 16.09 2.23 -12.41
N ILE A 74 16.94 2.14 -13.44
CA ILE A 74 17.32 0.86 -14.05
C ILE A 74 18.04 -0.02 -13.02
N GLY A 75 19.04 0.52 -12.32
CA GLY A 75 19.82 -0.22 -11.33
C GLY A 75 18.96 -0.80 -10.21
N LEU A 76 18.07 0.00 -9.61
CA LEU A 76 17.17 -0.46 -8.55
C LEU A 76 16.18 -1.49 -9.08
N THR A 77 15.53 -1.23 -10.21
CA THR A 77 14.47 -2.10 -10.76
C THR A 77 15.04 -3.45 -11.18
N VAL A 78 16.15 -3.46 -11.92
CA VAL A 78 16.81 -4.71 -12.36
C VAL A 78 17.31 -5.50 -11.17
N THR A 79 17.93 -4.87 -10.18
CA THR A 79 18.39 -5.56 -8.97
C THR A 79 17.22 -6.16 -8.19
N GLY A 80 16.13 -5.41 -8.02
CA GLY A 80 14.94 -5.88 -7.34
C GLY A 80 14.30 -7.09 -8.05
N VAL A 81 14.19 -7.05 -9.38
CA VAL A 81 13.69 -8.17 -10.19
C VAL A 81 14.63 -9.38 -10.14
N ALA A 82 15.95 -9.16 -10.17
CA ALA A 82 16.95 -10.23 -10.07
C ALA A 82 16.87 -10.96 -8.73
N ILE A 83 16.70 -10.22 -7.62
CA ILE A 83 16.45 -10.82 -6.30
C ILE A 83 15.14 -11.61 -6.30
N GLY A 84 14.10 -11.08 -6.94
CA GLY A 84 12.82 -11.77 -7.08
C GLY A 84 12.95 -13.11 -7.83
N PHE A 85 13.71 -13.11 -8.94
CA PHE A 85 14.03 -14.33 -9.68
C PHE A 85 14.77 -15.35 -8.81
N TYR A 86 15.79 -14.91 -8.05
CA TYR A 86 16.49 -15.76 -7.10
C TYR A 86 15.52 -16.40 -6.09
N LEU A 87 14.68 -15.60 -5.44
CA LEU A 87 13.72 -16.09 -4.43
C LEU A 87 12.69 -17.05 -5.00
N SER A 88 12.22 -16.82 -6.23
CA SER A 88 11.30 -17.74 -6.91
C SER A 88 11.91 -19.12 -7.15
N ASN A 89 13.22 -19.20 -7.41
CA ASN A 89 13.93 -20.47 -7.51
C ASN A 89 14.16 -21.12 -6.14
N VAL A 90 14.45 -20.32 -5.10
CA VAL A 90 14.60 -20.81 -3.71
C VAL A 90 13.35 -21.55 -3.23
N ILE A 91 12.16 -21.03 -3.55
CA ILE A 91 10.89 -21.67 -3.18
C ILE A 91 10.42 -22.73 -4.19
N ALA A 92 11.27 -23.12 -5.15
CA ALA A 92 10.97 -24.08 -6.22
C ALA A 92 9.73 -23.71 -7.08
N LYS A 93 9.47 -22.40 -7.26
CA LYS A 93 8.39 -21.86 -8.10
C LYS A 93 8.93 -20.79 -9.06
N PRO A 94 9.78 -21.14 -10.04
CA PRO A 94 10.42 -20.17 -10.93
C PRO A 94 9.43 -19.27 -11.68
N GLY A 95 8.20 -19.75 -11.96
CA GLY A 95 7.14 -18.95 -12.57
C GLY A 95 6.73 -17.72 -11.75
N PHE A 96 6.96 -17.70 -10.44
CA PHE A 96 6.65 -16.54 -9.59
C PHE A 96 7.60 -15.36 -9.83
N ALA A 97 8.70 -15.54 -10.56
CA ALA A 97 9.58 -14.44 -10.96
C ALA A 97 8.83 -13.40 -11.82
N SER A 98 7.83 -13.85 -12.57
CA SER A 98 6.95 -12.99 -13.39
C SER A 98 6.25 -11.91 -12.56
N ILE A 99 5.96 -12.16 -11.27
CA ILE A 99 5.31 -11.21 -10.38
C ILE A 99 6.14 -9.93 -10.25
N PHE A 100 7.45 -10.05 -10.03
CA PHE A 100 8.33 -8.90 -9.89
C PHE A 100 8.47 -8.11 -11.20
N ILE A 101 8.53 -8.82 -12.32
CA ILE A 101 8.57 -8.22 -13.66
C ILE A 101 7.28 -7.44 -13.92
N LEU A 102 6.12 -8.04 -13.62
CA LEU A 102 4.81 -7.40 -13.78
C LEU A 102 4.70 -6.15 -12.90
N ILE A 103 5.10 -6.21 -11.63
CA ILE A 103 5.08 -5.04 -10.73
C ILE A 103 5.97 -3.91 -11.30
N ALA A 104 7.20 -4.23 -11.72
CA ALA A 104 8.11 -3.26 -12.31
C ALA A 104 7.55 -2.62 -13.59
N ALA A 105 6.97 -3.44 -14.48
CA ALA A 105 6.32 -2.99 -15.69
C ALA A 105 5.10 -2.12 -15.39
N THR A 106 4.26 -2.51 -14.44
CA THR A 106 3.08 -1.74 -14.02
C THR A 106 3.48 -0.38 -13.44
N LEU A 107 4.55 -0.29 -12.63
CA LEU A 107 5.06 0.99 -12.13
C LEU A 107 5.55 1.91 -13.25
N TYR A 108 6.23 1.35 -14.27
CA TYR A 108 6.65 2.11 -15.44
C TYR A 108 5.45 2.59 -16.29
N LEU A 109 4.50 1.71 -16.56
CA LEU A 109 3.27 2.05 -17.29
C LEU A 109 2.43 3.09 -16.54
N TYR A 110 2.38 2.98 -15.21
CA TYR A 110 1.76 3.98 -14.35
C TYR A 110 2.40 5.36 -14.54
N ALA A 111 3.73 5.46 -14.41
CA ALA A 111 4.44 6.73 -14.48
C ALA A 111 4.34 7.41 -15.87
N THR A 112 4.21 6.61 -16.92
CA THR A 112 4.17 7.09 -18.31
C THR A 112 2.78 7.41 -18.84
N SER A 113 1.77 6.58 -18.54
CA SER A 113 0.46 6.69 -19.18
C SER A 113 -0.72 6.57 -18.21
N LEU A 114 -0.70 5.61 -17.26
CA LEU A 114 -1.91 5.31 -16.48
C LEU A 114 -2.22 6.38 -15.43
N LYS A 115 -1.22 7.15 -14.97
CA LYS A 115 -1.43 8.27 -14.04
C LYS A 115 -2.31 9.38 -14.61
N GLN A 116 -2.38 9.51 -15.94
CA GLN A 116 -3.17 10.54 -16.61
C GLN A 116 -4.65 10.14 -16.73
N MET A 117 -5.00 8.90 -16.37
CA MET A 117 -6.34 8.35 -16.46
C MET A 117 -7.10 8.52 -15.14
N MET A 118 -8.35 8.99 -15.25
CA MET A 118 -9.24 9.41 -14.16
C MET A 118 -9.19 8.63 -12.84
N LEU A 119 -9.37 7.30 -12.88
CA LEU A 119 -9.41 6.43 -11.69
C LEU A 119 -8.43 5.25 -11.76
N ILE A 120 -7.96 4.91 -12.96
CA ILE A 120 -7.14 3.72 -13.21
C ILE A 120 -5.80 3.85 -12.51
N GLY A 121 -5.18 5.04 -12.55
CA GLY A 121 -3.94 5.31 -11.83
C GLY A 121 -4.07 5.07 -10.32
N ASN A 122 -5.13 5.59 -9.68
CA ASN A 122 -5.35 5.43 -8.24
C ASN A 122 -5.56 3.96 -7.85
N ILE A 123 -6.36 3.22 -8.64
CA ILE A 123 -6.62 1.80 -8.42
C ILE A 123 -5.33 1.00 -8.52
N ILE A 124 -4.49 1.27 -9.52
CA ILE A 124 -3.22 0.55 -9.70
C ILE A 124 -2.27 0.80 -8.53
N VAL A 125 -2.11 2.05 -8.09
CA VAL A 125 -1.24 2.35 -6.94
C VAL A 125 -1.78 1.72 -5.65
N ALA A 126 -3.11 1.71 -5.46
CA ALA A 126 -3.73 1.00 -4.34
C ALA A 126 -3.52 -0.51 -4.40
N LEU A 127 -3.63 -1.13 -5.58
CA LEU A 127 -3.37 -2.55 -5.80
C LEU A 127 -1.90 -2.91 -5.55
N LEU A 128 -0.96 -2.11 -6.04
CA LEU A 128 0.47 -2.36 -5.82
C LEU A 128 0.83 -2.28 -4.34
N LEU A 129 0.24 -1.33 -3.60
CA LEU A 129 0.44 -1.24 -2.15
C LEU A 129 -0.14 -2.45 -1.42
N SER A 130 -1.37 -2.86 -1.73
CA SER A 130 -1.97 -4.05 -1.08
C SER A 130 -1.25 -5.34 -1.44
N PHE A 131 -0.74 -5.44 -2.68
CA PHE A 131 0.04 -6.58 -3.14
C PHE A 131 1.34 -6.78 -2.35
N SER A 132 1.91 -5.72 -1.77
CA SER A 132 3.06 -5.83 -0.86
C SER A 132 2.78 -6.66 0.40
N ILE A 133 1.51 -6.85 0.76
CA ILE A 133 1.06 -7.76 1.84
C ILE A 133 0.85 -9.17 1.27
N ILE A 134 0.20 -9.29 0.10
CA ILE A 134 -0.10 -10.57 -0.56
C ILE A 134 1.17 -11.33 -0.91
N ILE A 135 2.23 -10.63 -1.34
CA ILE A 135 3.51 -11.26 -1.71
C ILE A 135 4.14 -12.06 -0.55
N ILE A 136 3.82 -11.70 0.70
CA ILE A 136 4.23 -12.46 1.88
C ILE A 136 3.57 -13.85 1.85
N GLY A 137 2.26 -13.91 1.63
CA GLY A 137 1.54 -15.17 1.51
C GLY A 137 2.07 -16.04 0.37
N ILE A 138 2.39 -15.44 -0.78
CA ILE A 138 2.89 -16.15 -1.97
C ILE A 138 4.27 -16.76 -1.75
N PHE A 139 5.21 -16.03 -1.14
CA PHE A 139 6.60 -16.47 -1.01
C PHE A 139 6.90 -17.21 0.28
N ASP A 140 6.02 -17.12 1.27
CA ASP A 140 6.35 -17.51 2.64
C ASP A 140 5.37 -18.51 3.26
N LEU A 141 4.07 -18.34 3.00
CA LEU A 141 3.04 -19.28 3.47
C LEU A 141 2.77 -20.38 2.43
N TYR A 142 2.53 -20.00 1.18
CA TYR A 142 2.15 -20.94 0.13
C TYR A 142 3.17 -22.07 -0.07
N PRO A 143 4.50 -21.83 -0.11
CA PRO A 143 5.46 -22.91 -0.29
C PRO A 143 5.66 -23.76 0.98
N ALA A 144 5.28 -23.24 2.17
CA ALA A 144 5.28 -23.97 3.44
C ALA A 144 3.98 -24.73 3.71
N THR A 145 3.02 -24.64 2.79
CA THR A 145 1.72 -25.32 2.90
C THR A 145 1.82 -26.74 2.34
N GLY A 146 1.55 -27.72 3.19
CA GLY A 146 1.40 -29.13 2.86
C GLY A 146 -0.02 -29.62 3.15
N ILE A 147 -0.26 -30.91 2.90
CA ILE A 147 -1.58 -31.55 3.11
C ILE A 147 -2.01 -31.44 4.58
N ASP A 148 -1.07 -31.63 5.50
CA ASP A 148 -1.35 -31.72 6.94
C ASP A 148 -1.65 -30.37 7.62
N ASN A 149 -1.24 -29.25 7.02
CA ASN A 149 -1.41 -27.91 7.60
C ASN A 149 -2.23 -26.95 6.71
N GLN A 150 -2.85 -27.46 5.63
CA GLN A 150 -3.54 -26.65 4.63
C GLN A 150 -4.65 -25.76 5.24
N GLN A 151 -5.45 -26.30 6.15
CA GLN A 151 -6.51 -25.53 6.80
C GLN A 151 -5.95 -24.38 7.63
N GLN A 152 -4.91 -24.65 8.44
CA GLN A 152 -4.26 -23.64 9.26
C GLN A 152 -3.60 -22.55 8.39
N MET A 153 -2.83 -22.94 7.36
CA MET A 153 -2.18 -21.98 6.45
C MET A 153 -3.22 -21.15 5.67
N GLY A 154 -4.34 -21.77 5.29
CA GLY A 154 -5.47 -21.08 4.65
C GLY A 154 -6.05 -19.97 5.54
N LEU A 155 -6.16 -20.18 6.84
CA LEU A 155 -6.60 -19.14 7.78
C LEU A 155 -5.61 -17.97 7.83
N PHE A 156 -4.30 -18.24 7.93
CA PHE A 156 -3.29 -17.18 7.92
C PHE A 156 -3.25 -16.40 6.60
N PHE A 157 -3.45 -17.08 5.48
CA PHE A 157 -3.55 -16.44 4.17
C PHE A 157 -4.82 -15.58 4.07
N SER A 158 -5.96 -16.05 4.61
CA SER A 158 -7.20 -15.26 4.68
C SER A 158 -7.01 -13.98 5.48
N ILE A 159 -6.32 -14.06 6.63
CA ILE A 159 -6.00 -12.86 7.43
C ILE A 159 -5.13 -11.88 6.62
N LEU A 160 -4.11 -12.35 5.90
CA LEU A 160 -3.32 -11.48 5.00
C LEU A 160 -4.21 -10.80 3.95
N LEU A 161 -5.16 -11.54 3.36
CA LEU A 161 -6.09 -10.97 2.38
C LEU A 161 -6.99 -9.90 2.98
N ASP A 162 -7.51 -10.10 4.20
CA ASP A 162 -8.35 -9.10 4.88
C ASP A 162 -7.57 -7.79 5.09
N TYR A 163 -6.30 -7.88 5.49
CA TYR A 163 -5.42 -6.71 5.60
C TYR A 163 -5.05 -6.09 4.25
N ALA A 164 -4.85 -6.90 3.21
CA ALA A 164 -4.60 -6.41 1.87
C ALA A 164 -5.82 -5.65 1.31
N ILE A 165 -7.04 -6.15 1.53
CA ILE A 165 -8.30 -5.49 1.16
C ILE A 165 -8.44 -4.17 1.92
N PHE A 166 -8.20 -4.17 3.23
CA PHE A 166 -8.20 -2.94 4.03
C PHE A 166 -7.18 -1.92 3.53
N ALA A 167 -5.94 -2.35 3.28
CA ALA A 167 -4.87 -1.50 2.79
C ALA A 167 -5.19 -0.91 1.40
N PHE A 168 -5.79 -1.71 0.51
CA PHE A 168 -6.28 -1.27 -0.78
C PHE A 168 -7.33 -0.16 -0.63
N MET A 169 -8.38 -0.38 0.18
CA MET A 169 -9.45 0.60 0.37
C MET A 169 -8.93 1.93 0.92
N ILE A 170 -8.09 1.89 1.97
CA ILE A 170 -7.53 3.10 2.57
C ILE A 170 -6.59 3.83 1.60
N ASN A 171 -5.74 3.10 0.86
CA ASN A 171 -4.83 3.74 -0.08
C ASN A 171 -5.55 4.28 -1.33
N LEU A 172 -6.64 3.65 -1.76
CA LEU A 172 -7.48 4.17 -2.85
C LEU A 172 -8.09 5.53 -2.48
N LEU A 173 -8.68 5.64 -1.27
CA LEU A 173 -9.15 6.93 -0.76
C LEU A 173 -8.02 7.96 -0.71
N ARG A 174 -6.84 7.54 -0.26
CA ARG A 174 -5.67 8.42 -0.13
C ARG A 174 -5.20 8.96 -1.48
N GLU A 175 -5.15 8.12 -2.51
CA GLU A 175 -4.74 8.57 -3.84
C GLU A 175 -5.78 9.51 -4.45
N ILE A 176 -7.09 9.27 -4.28
CA ILE A 176 -8.12 10.22 -4.76
C ILE A 176 -8.04 11.56 -4.00
N VAL A 177 -7.77 11.54 -2.68
CA VAL A 177 -7.58 12.77 -1.89
C VAL A 177 -6.35 13.55 -2.37
N LYS A 178 -5.26 12.86 -2.74
CA LYS A 178 -4.06 13.48 -3.31
C LYS A 178 -4.35 14.13 -4.66
N ASP A 179 -5.16 13.51 -5.52
CA ASP A 179 -5.56 14.14 -6.78
C ASP A 179 -6.35 15.44 -6.54
N ILE A 180 -7.19 15.49 -5.49
CA ILE A 180 -7.90 16.74 -5.11
C ILE A 180 -6.89 17.80 -4.63
N GLU A 181 -5.87 17.38 -3.87
CA GLU A 181 -4.77 18.24 -3.40
C GLU A 181 -3.94 18.83 -4.55
N ASP A 182 -3.69 18.03 -5.59
CA ASP A 182 -2.74 18.32 -6.69
C ASP A 182 -3.42 18.80 -8.00
N THR A 183 -4.74 19.02 -7.98
CA THR A 183 -5.55 19.35 -9.17
C THR A 183 -5.02 20.53 -10.00
N ASP A 184 -4.45 21.56 -9.38
CA ASP A 184 -4.04 22.79 -10.10
C ASP A 184 -2.81 22.53 -10.99
N GLY A 185 -1.82 21.77 -10.50
CA GLY A 185 -0.68 21.35 -11.31
C GLY A 185 -1.07 20.33 -12.37
N ASP A 186 -1.97 19.40 -12.04
CA ASP A 186 -2.44 18.37 -12.96
C ASP A 186 -3.21 18.98 -14.15
N TYR A 187 -4.04 20.00 -13.88
CA TYR A 187 -4.78 20.73 -14.91
C TYR A 187 -3.84 21.45 -15.89
N ASN A 188 -2.80 22.11 -15.38
CA ASN A 188 -1.83 22.81 -16.20
C ASN A 188 -1.00 21.87 -17.10
N GLN A 189 -0.93 20.58 -16.76
CA GLN A 189 -0.24 19.56 -17.55
C GLN A 189 -1.20 18.74 -18.45
N GLY A 190 -2.47 19.13 -18.54
CA GLY A 190 -3.45 18.46 -19.40
C GLY A 190 -3.87 17.07 -18.93
N MET A 191 -3.74 16.77 -17.63
CA MET A 191 -4.17 15.49 -17.06
C MET A 191 -5.71 15.42 -16.94
N ASN A 192 -6.26 14.22 -17.01
CA ASN A 192 -7.71 13.97 -16.91
C ASN A 192 -8.06 13.21 -15.62
N THR A 193 -7.64 13.74 -14.46
CA THR A 193 -7.95 13.14 -13.15
C THR A 193 -9.41 13.36 -12.75
N LEU A 194 -9.93 12.55 -11.81
CA LEU A 194 -11.29 12.69 -11.28
C LEU A 194 -11.65 14.13 -10.85
N PRO A 195 -10.84 14.85 -10.05
CA PRO A 195 -11.16 16.22 -9.64
C PRO A 195 -11.13 17.25 -10.78
N ILE A 196 -10.40 16.99 -11.87
CA ILE A 196 -10.43 17.82 -13.07
C ILE A 196 -11.75 17.60 -13.83
N ALA A 197 -12.16 16.35 -13.99
CA ALA A 197 -13.33 15.99 -14.79
C ALA A 197 -14.66 16.42 -14.15
N ILE A 198 -14.81 16.30 -12.81
CA ILE A 198 -16.09 16.59 -12.12
C ILE A 198 -15.98 17.68 -11.05
N GLY A 199 -14.80 18.25 -10.83
CA GLY A 199 -14.53 19.27 -9.83
C GLY A 199 -14.15 18.71 -8.45
N LYS A 200 -13.34 19.49 -7.71
CA LYS A 200 -12.84 19.15 -6.36
C LYS A 200 -13.96 18.81 -5.37
N SER A 201 -15.02 19.62 -5.34
CA SER A 201 -16.13 19.42 -4.39
C SER A 201 -16.92 18.12 -4.65
N ARG A 202 -17.22 17.79 -5.91
CA ARG A 202 -17.94 16.55 -6.24
C ARG A 202 -17.08 15.32 -5.96
N THR A 203 -15.79 15.39 -6.29
CA THR A 203 -14.81 14.34 -5.96
C THR A 203 -14.72 14.13 -4.45
N GLY A 204 -14.69 15.20 -3.67
CA GLY A 204 -14.70 15.11 -2.22
C GLY A 204 -15.94 14.40 -1.65
N LYS A 205 -17.12 14.63 -2.22
CA LYS A 205 -18.36 13.92 -1.86
C LYS A 205 -18.31 12.43 -2.23
N ILE A 206 -17.66 12.07 -3.35
CA ILE A 206 -17.43 10.67 -3.71
C ILE A 206 -16.52 10.01 -2.69
N VAL A 207 -15.39 10.63 -2.34
CA VAL A 207 -14.48 10.11 -1.31
C VAL A 207 -15.19 9.94 0.02
N PHE A 208 -16.00 10.93 0.42
CA PHE A 208 -16.86 10.83 1.60
C PHE A 208 -17.75 9.59 1.56
N GLY A 209 -18.50 9.37 0.47
CA GLY A 209 -19.34 8.19 0.31
C GLY A 209 -18.54 6.88 0.34
N LEU A 210 -17.43 6.81 -0.39
CA LEU A 210 -16.56 5.63 -0.46
C LEU A 210 -15.92 5.30 0.89
N SER A 211 -15.67 6.29 1.74
CA SER A 211 -15.02 6.08 3.04
C SER A 211 -15.87 5.33 4.07
N PHE A 212 -17.17 5.19 3.83
CA PHE A 212 -18.01 4.28 4.62
C PHE A 212 -17.70 2.80 4.37
N ILE A 213 -17.17 2.44 3.20
CA ILE A 213 -16.83 1.04 2.88
C ILE A 213 -15.76 0.48 3.85
N PRO A 214 -14.56 1.10 3.99
CA PRO A 214 -13.58 0.62 4.96
C PRO A 214 -14.05 0.76 6.40
N LEU A 215 -14.92 1.74 6.72
CA LEU A 215 -15.50 1.89 8.06
C LEU A 215 -16.39 0.69 8.43
N PHE A 216 -17.33 0.32 7.55
CA PHE A 216 -18.18 -0.84 7.80
C PHE A 216 -17.38 -2.14 7.77
N PHE A 217 -16.39 -2.26 6.88
CA PHE A 217 -15.49 -3.40 6.84
C PHE A 217 -14.79 -3.61 8.18
N ILE A 218 -14.16 -2.57 8.76
CA ILE A 218 -13.44 -2.72 10.02
C ILE A 218 -14.38 -2.95 11.20
N LEU A 219 -15.56 -2.31 11.24
CA LEU A 219 -16.55 -2.54 12.30
C LEU A 219 -17.10 -3.97 12.27
N PHE A 220 -17.41 -4.47 11.07
CA PHE A 220 -17.81 -5.87 10.89
C PHE A 220 -16.70 -6.83 11.31
N TYR A 221 -15.45 -6.56 10.92
CA TYR A 221 -14.31 -7.38 11.28
C TYR A 221 -14.10 -7.44 12.80
N ILE A 222 -14.18 -6.29 13.48
CA ILE A 222 -14.12 -6.22 14.94
C ILE A 222 -15.24 -7.05 15.56
N ASN A 223 -16.49 -6.84 15.14
CA ASN A 223 -17.64 -7.53 15.73
C ASN A 223 -17.56 -9.05 15.53
N LYS A 224 -17.16 -9.50 14.35
CA LYS A 224 -17.14 -10.93 14.01
C LYS A 224 -15.97 -11.69 14.62
N TYR A 225 -14.78 -11.07 14.70
CA TYR A 225 -13.54 -11.79 15.01
C TYR A 225 -12.80 -11.31 16.26
N LEU A 226 -13.01 -10.06 16.69
CA LEU A 226 -12.15 -9.43 17.71
C LEU A 226 -12.91 -8.91 18.93
N PHE A 227 -14.24 -9.00 18.96
CA PHE A 227 -15.08 -8.35 19.98
C PHE A 227 -14.76 -8.83 21.40
N GLU A 228 -14.41 -10.11 21.55
CA GLU A 228 -14.01 -10.71 22.83
C GLU A 228 -12.61 -10.26 23.28
N LEU A 229 -11.78 -9.76 22.37
CA LEU A 229 -10.42 -9.28 22.64
C LEU A 229 -10.46 -7.79 23.00
N LEU A 230 -10.80 -7.47 24.24
CA LEU A 230 -11.04 -6.09 24.71
C LEU A 230 -9.91 -5.11 24.31
N PHE A 231 -8.65 -5.46 24.57
CA PHE A 231 -7.51 -4.58 24.24
C PHE A 231 -7.35 -4.34 22.74
N VAL A 232 -7.55 -5.37 21.91
CA VAL A 232 -7.46 -5.25 20.45
C VAL A 232 -8.62 -4.39 19.93
N THR A 233 -9.83 -4.64 20.43
CA THR A 233 -11.02 -3.87 20.06
C THR A 233 -10.86 -2.41 20.42
N LEU A 234 -10.42 -2.08 21.63
CA LEU A 234 -10.15 -0.69 22.05
C LEU A 234 -9.07 -0.03 21.19
N TYR A 235 -7.98 -0.75 20.88
CA TYR A 235 -6.93 -0.25 20.00
C TYR A 235 -7.48 0.11 18.60
N LEU A 236 -8.24 -0.78 17.98
CA LEU A 236 -8.80 -0.54 16.64
C LEU A 236 -9.85 0.58 16.65
N LEU A 237 -10.68 0.65 17.70
CA LEU A 237 -11.65 1.74 17.85
C LEU A 237 -10.94 3.10 17.96
N LEU A 238 -9.86 3.19 18.73
CA LEU A 238 -9.15 4.43 18.99
C LEU A 238 -8.24 4.88 17.82
N PHE A 239 -7.49 3.95 17.22
CA PHE A 239 -6.43 4.30 16.25
C PHE A 239 -6.84 4.10 14.78
N VAL A 240 -7.95 3.41 14.52
CA VAL A 240 -8.44 3.15 13.15
C VAL A 240 -9.83 3.74 12.96
N VAL A 241 -10.82 3.30 13.74
CA VAL A 241 -12.23 3.71 13.56
C VAL A 241 -12.44 5.19 13.89
N GLY A 242 -11.99 5.67 15.04
CA GLY A 242 -12.14 7.07 15.44
C GLY A 242 -11.51 8.05 14.42
N PRO A 243 -10.24 7.86 14.03
CA PRO A 243 -9.61 8.65 12.98
C PRO A 243 -10.30 8.55 11.63
N LEU A 244 -10.85 7.38 11.26
CA LEU A 244 -11.59 7.22 10.00
C LEU A 244 -12.95 7.95 10.04
N ILE A 245 -13.66 7.95 11.16
CA ILE A 245 -14.87 8.76 11.37
C ILE A 245 -14.53 10.25 11.28
N PHE A 246 -13.45 10.67 11.92
CA PHE A 246 -12.98 12.05 11.83
C PHE A 246 -12.62 12.43 10.39
N PHE A 247 -11.93 11.54 9.65
CA PHE A 247 -11.68 11.71 8.21
C PHE A 247 -12.98 11.91 7.43
N ILE A 248 -13.99 11.03 7.63
CA ILE A 248 -15.31 11.12 6.97
C ILE A 248 -15.94 12.50 7.22
N ILE A 249 -16.06 12.91 8.48
CA ILE A 249 -16.70 14.19 8.85
C ILE A 249 -15.94 15.37 8.21
N LYS A 250 -14.61 15.36 8.29
CA LYS A 250 -13.79 16.47 7.80
C LYS A 250 -13.73 16.50 6.27
N MET A 251 -13.79 15.35 5.59
CA MET A 251 -13.79 15.26 4.13
C MET A 251 -15.00 15.96 3.49
N TRP A 252 -16.16 15.96 4.16
CA TRP A 252 -17.36 16.67 3.69
C TRP A 252 -17.19 18.19 3.61
N THR A 253 -16.37 18.76 4.50
CA THR A 253 -16.19 20.22 4.66
C THR A 253 -14.86 20.73 4.12
N ALA A 254 -13.93 19.84 3.76
CA ALA A 254 -12.62 20.20 3.26
C ALA A 254 -12.71 20.93 1.92
N THR A 255 -12.03 22.07 1.81
CA THR A 255 -12.01 22.89 0.59
C THR A 255 -10.61 23.35 0.19
N THR A 256 -9.67 23.37 1.15
CA THR A 256 -8.32 23.90 0.93
C THR A 256 -7.30 22.80 0.70
N LYS A 257 -6.25 23.09 -0.09
CA LYS A 257 -5.11 22.16 -0.33
C LYS A 257 -4.50 21.64 0.99
N LYS A 258 -4.36 22.51 2.00
CA LYS A 258 -3.82 22.14 3.32
C LYS A 258 -4.69 21.12 4.05
N GLU A 259 -6.01 21.23 3.94
CA GLU A 259 -6.93 20.27 4.54
C GLU A 259 -6.84 18.90 3.84
N PHE A 260 -6.81 18.87 2.51
CA PHE A 260 -6.64 17.62 1.76
C PHE A 260 -5.29 16.95 2.07
N HIS A 261 -4.22 17.74 2.17
CA HIS A 261 -2.90 17.25 2.58
C HIS A 261 -2.94 16.58 3.96
N PHE A 262 -3.57 17.25 4.93
CA PHE A 262 -3.75 16.69 6.28
C PHE A 262 -4.58 15.40 6.27
N LEU A 263 -5.67 15.35 5.50
CA LEU A 263 -6.52 14.16 5.35
C LEU A 263 -5.78 12.99 4.68
N SER A 264 -4.93 13.26 3.70
CA SER A 264 -4.05 12.26 3.07
C SER A 264 -3.03 11.69 4.07
N ILE A 265 -2.46 12.54 4.93
CA ILE A 265 -1.58 12.10 6.02
C ILE A 265 -2.35 11.27 7.05
N LEU A 266 -3.56 11.68 7.41
CA LEU A 266 -4.41 10.95 8.34
C LEU A 266 -4.71 9.53 7.85
N LEU A 267 -5.06 9.35 6.57
CA LEU A 267 -5.24 8.02 5.97
C LEU A 267 -3.95 7.18 6.01
N LYS A 268 -2.78 7.80 5.86
CA LYS A 268 -1.49 7.12 6.02
C LYS A 268 -1.29 6.60 7.44
N TRP A 269 -1.69 7.37 8.46
CA TRP A 269 -1.65 6.93 9.86
C TRP A 269 -2.66 5.82 10.13
N ILE A 270 -3.90 5.93 9.63
CA ILE A 270 -4.93 4.89 9.75
C ILE A 270 -4.40 3.57 9.16
N LEU A 271 -3.78 3.62 7.99
CA LEU A 271 -3.15 2.46 7.37
C LEU A 271 -2.03 1.87 8.24
N LEU A 272 -1.14 2.72 8.78
CA LEU A 272 -0.05 2.26 9.64
C LEU A 272 -0.58 1.56 10.91
N PHE A 273 -1.50 2.20 11.64
CA PHE A 273 -2.06 1.63 12.86
C PHE A 273 -2.93 0.40 12.58
N GLY A 274 -3.63 0.38 11.45
CA GLY A 274 -4.32 -0.80 10.94
C GLY A 274 -3.36 -1.97 10.77
N ILE A 275 -2.22 -1.79 10.10
CA ILE A 275 -1.21 -2.84 9.94
C ILE A 275 -0.58 -3.24 11.28
N LEU A 276 -0.28 -2.29 12.17
CA LEU A 276 0.29 -2.57 13.50
C LEU A 276 -0.67 -3.37 14.39
N SER A 277 -1.98 -3.33 14.12
CA SER A 277 -2.96 -4.10 14.89
C SER A 277 -2.68 -5.61 14.86
N VAL A 278 -2.02 -6.13 13.82
CA VAL A 278 -1.65 -7.56 13.74
C VAL A 278 -0.70 -7.96 14.87
N VAL A 279 0.18 -7.05 15.28
CA VAL A 279 1.10 -7.27 16.40
C VAL A 279 0.34 -7.25 17.72
N VAL A 280 -0.60 -6.31 17.87
CA VAL A 280 -1.46 -6.21 19.05
C VAL A 280 -2.30 -7.48 19.22
N ILE A 281 -2.89 -7.98 18.13
CA ILE A 281 -3.62 -9.26 18.10
C ILE A 281 -2.70 -10.40 18.55
N SER A 282 -1.51 -10.49 17.96
CA SER A 282 -0.56 -11.57 18.25
C SER A 282 -0.10 -11.60 19.70
N LEU A 283 0.19 -10.43 20.27
CA LEU A 283 0.58 -10.30 21.67
C LEU A 283 -0.60 -10.62 22.59
N ASN A 284 -1.80 -10.16 22.25
CA ASN A 284 -3.00 -10.45 23.02
C ASN A 284 -3.28 -11.97 23.07
N MET A 285 -3.19 -12.64 21.92
CA MET A 285 -3.30 -14.11 21.85
C MET A 285 -2.18 -14.80 22.64
N LYS A 286 -0.95 -14.30 22.64
CA LYS A 286 0.15 -14.93 23.37
C LYS A 286 0.01 -14.83 24.90
N TYR A 287 -0.53 -13.72 25.41
CA TYR A 287 -0.58 -13.43 26.85
C TYR A 287 -1.94 -13.71 27.50
N ASN A 288 -3.02 -13.84 26.71
CA ASN A 288 -4.38 -14.06 27.21
C ASN A 288 -5.06 -15.31 26.63
N ALA A 289 -4.31 -16.21 25.96
CA ALA A 289 -4.81 -17.53 25.56
C ALA A 289 -4.55 -18.60 26.63
#